data_AF-A0A9W6GIG5-F1
#
_entry.id   AF-A0A9W6GIG5-F1
#
_cell.length_a   1.000
_cell.length_b   1.000
_cell.length_c   1.000
_cell.angle_alpha   90.00
_cell.angle_beta   90.00
_cell.angle_gamma   90.00
#
_symmetry.space_group_name_H-M   'P 1'
#
loop_
_entity.id
_entity.type
_entity.pdbx_description
1 polymer ?
#
loop_
_entity_poly.entity_id
_entity_poly.type
_entity_poly.pdbx_seq_one_letter_code
_entity_poly.pdbx_strand_id
1 'polypeptide(L)'
;MINVDAQALEKLKKELEGITDGLETVVANAINVVTTETKREAIKQITEKFYIDKDPLGKGIHVRRAHPSKRSYAAIQNNRKRDRFTLARFKVEQPSRGPIRVAQNRSGGLKELKRGFVQNGQIWRRRGKAAYPIDMQRGYSIGGMLESEDIFRDLEETALEKLDGQLDIEVDKFFDKKGE
;
A
#
# COMPACT_ATOMS: atom_id res chain seq x y z
N MET A 1 -7.64 11.11 0.98
CA MET A 1 -8.99 10.62 1.33
C MET A 1 -9.76 10.76 0.04
N ILE A 2 -10.39 9.69 -0.46
CA ILE A 2 -11.00 9.76 -1.80
C ILE A 2 -12.30 10.58 -1.72
N ASN A 3 -12.35 11.71 -2.42
CA ASN A 3 -13.53 12.59 -2.54
C ASN A 3 -14.14 12.43 -3.94
N VAL A 4 -15.45 12.28 -4.02
CA VAL A 4 -16.19 12.11 -5.29
C VAL A 4 -16.59 13.48 -5.84
N ASP A 5 -16.56 13.64 -7.17
CA ASP A 5 -17.08 14.84 -7.83
C ASP A 5 -18.59 15.02 -7.55
N ALA A 6 -18.99 16.26 -7.25
CA ALA A 6 -20.37 16.64 -7.01
C ALA A 6 -21.27 16.43 -8.24
N GLN A 7 -20.76 16.64 -9.45
CA GLN A 7 -21.55 16.46 -10.68
C GLN A 7 -21.89 14.99 -10.94
N ALA A 8 -20.91 14.10 -10.76
CA ALA A 8 -21.11 12.65 -10.88
C ALA A 8 -22.13 12.16 -9.84
N LEU A 9 -22.02 12.63 -8.59
CA LEU A 9 -22.97 12.30 -7.53
C LEU A 9 -24.40 12.77 -7.83
N GLU A 10 -24.56 13.93 -8.46
CA GLU A 10 -25.89 14.47 -8.78
C GLU A 10 -26.55 13.73 -9.94
N LYS A 11 -25.76 13.27 -10.94
CA LYS A 11 -26.23 12.37 -11.99
C LYS A 11 -26.67 11.03 -11.42
N LEU A 12 -25.83 10.40 -10.59
CA LEU A 12 -26.14 9.16 -9.87
C LEU A 12 -27.42 9.25 -9.03
N LYS A 13 -27.60 10.37 -8.32
CA LYS A 13 -28.77 10.60 -7.49
C LYS A 13 -30.07 10.63 -8.32
N LYS A 14 -30.02 11.18 -9.53
CA LYS A 14 -31.16 11.20 -10.47
C LYS A 14 -31.43 9.81 -11.04
N GLU A 15 -30.39 9.08 -11.45
CA GLU A 15 -30.52 7.73 -12.02
C GLU A 15 -31.07 6.72 -11.02
N LEU A 16 -30.72 6.87 -9.74
CA LEU A 16 -31.13 5.98 -8.65
C LEU A 16 -32.30 6.54 -7.83
N GLU A 17 -32.95 7.60 -8.32
CA GLU A 17 -34.07 8.23 -7.64
C GLU A 17 -35.24 7.26 -7.48
N GLY A 18 -35.81 7.20 -6.27
CA GLY A 18 -36.90 6.26 -5.95
C GLY A 18 -36.45 4.82 -5.68
N ILE A 19 -35.16 4.50 -5.79
CA ILE A 19 -34.62 3.18 -5.46
C ILE A 19 -34.07 3.18 -4.03
N THR A 20 -34.70 2.39 -3.15
CA THR A 20 -34.23 2.22 -1.77
C THR A 20 -32.78 1.72 -1.73
N ASP A 21 -31.93 2.44 -1.00
CA ASP A 21 -30.50 2.18 -0.77
C ASP A 21 -29.62 2.07 -2.03
N GLY A 22 -30.13 2.51 -3.20
CA GLY A 22 -29.43 2.36 -4.48
C GLY A 22 -28.13 3.17 -4.51
N LEU A 23 -28.22 4.46 -4.19
CA LEU A 23 -27.07 5.37 -4.20
C LEU A 23 -25.98 4.93 -3.23
N GLU A 24 -26.36 4.62 -1.99
CA GLU A 24 -25.44 4.19 -0.94
C GLU A 24 -24.75 2.86 -1.29
N THR A 25 -25.48 1.94 -1.95
CA THR A 25 -24.94 0.64 -2.38
C THR A 25 -23.93 0.79 -3.50
N VAL A 26 -24.28 1.52 -4.55
CA VAL A 26 -23.42 1.77 -5.71
C VAL A 26 -22.14 2.47 -5.28
N VAL A 27 -22.26 3.57 -4.52
CA VAL A 27 -21.11 4.34 -4.05
C VAL A 27 -20.21 3.49 -3.13
N ALA A 28 -20.78 2.74 -2.19
CA ALA A 28 -19.98 1.90 -1.30
C ALA A 28 -19.24 0.79 -2.06
N ASN A 29 -19.87 0.19 -3.08
CA ASN A 29 -19.24 -0.83 -3.91
C ASN A 29 -18.12 -0.25 -4.75
N ALA A 30 -18.36 0.88 -5.43
CA ALA A 30 -17.36 1.54 -6.26
C ALA A 30 -16.12 1.92 -5.45
N ILE A 31 -16.31 2.58 -4.30
CA ILE A 31 -15.22 2.94 -3.37
C ILE A 31 -14.44 1.69 -2.94
N ASN A 32 -15.13 0.59 -2.64
CA ASN A 32 -14.49 -0.65 -2.20
C ASN A 32 -13.66 -1.33 -3.30
N VAL A 33 -14.13 -1.29 -4.55
CA VAL A 33 -13.39 -1.81 -5.70
C VAL A 33 -12.14 -0.97 -5.91
N VAL A 34 -12.28 0.35 -6.06
CA VAL A 34 -11.16 1.28 -6.25
C VAL A 34 -10.15 1.13 -5.12
N THR A 35 -10.58 1.11 -3.86
CA THR A 35 -9.66 0.97 -2.71
C THR A 35 -8.87 -0.34 -2.76
N THR A 36 -9.48 -1.42 -3.22
CA THR A 36 -8.81 -2.71 -3.39
C THR A 36 -7.76 -2.64 -4.50
N GLU A 37 -8.07 -1.95 -5.60
CA GLU A 37 -7.13 -1.71 -6.69
C GLU A 37 -5.98 -0.79 -6.27
N THR A 38 -6.27 0.31 -5.58
CA THR A 38 -5.26 1.23 -5.05
C THR A 38 -4.30 0.50 -4.11
N LYS A 39 -4.79 -0.42 -3.26
CA LYS A 39 -3.90 -1.27 -2.45
C LYS A 39 -2.97 -2.12 -3.32
N ARG A 40 -3.48 -2.72 -4.40
CA ARG A 40 -2.66 -3.53 -5.32
C ARG A 40 -1.61 -2.69 -6.03
N GLU A 41 -1.99 -1.51 -6.50
CA GLU A 41 -1.09 -0.59 -7.17
C GLU A 41 -0.01 -0.08 -6.20
N ALA A 42 -0.37 0.24 -4.96
CA ALA A 42 0.60 0.61 -3.93
C ALA A 42 1.67 -0.46 -3.71
N ILE A 43 1.25 -1.73 -3.61
CA ILE A 43 2.18 -2.86 -3.46
C ILE A 43 3.09 -2.96 -4.70
N LYS A 44 2.52 -2.83 -5.90
CA LYS A 44 3.26 -2.89 -7.16
C LYS A 44 4.33 -1.80 -7.22
N GLN A 45 3.95 -0.54 -7.06
CA GLN A 45 4.88 0.60 -7.09
C GLN A 45 5.97 0.48 -6.02
N ILE A 46 5.64 0.02 -4.81
CA ILE A 46 6.65 -0.26 -3.78
C ILE A 46 7.64 -1.33 -4.28
N THR A 47 7.18 -2.45 -4.85
CA THR A 47 8.09 -3.52 -5.29
C THR A 47 8.92 -3.17 -6.54
N GLU A 48 8.46 -2.20 -7.32
CA GLU A 48 9.21 -1.61 -8.44
C GLU A 48 10.36 -0.73 -7.93
N LYS A 49 10.12 0.08 -6.89
CA LYS A 49 11.12 1.02 -6.35
C LYS A 49 12.01 0.40 -5.26
N PHE A 50 11.54 -0.61 -4.54
CA PHE A 50 12.23 -1.23 -3.41
C PHE A 50 12.51 -2.71 -3.64
N TYR A 51 13.59 -3.21 -3.05
CA TYR A 51 13.86 -4.64 -2.96
C TYR A 51 13.09 -5.22 -1.77
N ILE A 52 11.81 -5.54 -1.93
CA ILE A 52 11.02 -6.20 -0.88
C ILE A 52 9.93 -7.07 -1.51
N ASP A 53 9.57 -8.17 -0.84
CA ASP A 53 8.53 -9.09 -1.31
C ASP A 53 7.11 -8.50 -1.15
N LYS A 54 6.18 -8.96 -1.99
CA LYS A 54 4.77 -8.52 -1.98
C LYS A 54 4.02 -8.98 -0.74
N ASP A 55 4.27 -10.19 -0.25
CA ASP A 55 3.54 -10.81 0.86
C ASP A 55 3.55 -9.98 2.17
N PRO A 56 4.70 -9.52 2.69
CA PRO A 56 4.72 -8.70 3.89
C PRO A 56 4.01 -7.35 3.69
N LEU A 57 4.05 -6.78 2.48
CA LEU A 57 3.32 -5.55 2.15
C LEU A 57 1.81 -5.80 2.17
N GLY A 58 1.37 -6.88 1.55
CA GLY A 58 -0.04 -7.26 1.49
C GLY A 58 -0.67 -7.48 2.86
N LYS A 59 0.11 -8.01 3.82
CA LYS A 59 -0.30 -8.21 5.22
C LYS A 59 -0.27 -6.92 6.03
N GLY A 60 0.65 -6.00 5.75
CA GLY A 60 0.80 -4.75 6.51
C GLY A 60 -0.03 -3.56 6.00
N ILE A 61 -0.64 -3.69 4.81
CA ILE A 61 -1.59 -2.71 4.25
C ILE A 61 -3.01 -3.23 4.45
N HIS A 62 -3.77 -2.59 5.32
CA HIS A 62 -5.14 -2.95 5.64
C HIS A 62 -6.13 -2.05 4.91
N VAL A 63 -7.23 -2.64 4.44
CA VAL A 63 -8.35 -1.91 3.86
C VAL A 63 -9.51 -1.97 4.82
N ARG A 64 -9.97 -0.80 5.26
CA ARG A 64 -11.25 -0.66 5.93
C ARG A 64 -12.29 -0.32 4.87
N ARG A 65 -13.26 -1.22 4.68
CA ARG A 65 -14.28 -1.11 3.63
C ARG A 65 -15.36 -0.07 3.96
N ALA A 66 -15.86 0.57 2.91
CA ALA A 66 -17.10 1.33 2.90
C ALA A 66 -18.30 0.38 3.08
N HIS A 67 -19.38 0.88 3.67
CA HIS A 67 -20.60 0.16 3.94
C HIS A 67 -21.81 1.10 3.73
N PRO A 68 -22.82 0.69 2.94
CA PRO A 68 -23.93 1.57 2.53
C PRO A 68 -24.55 2.36 3.67
N SER A 69 -24.91 1.68 4.78
CA SER A 69 -25.59 2.31 5.92
C SER A 69 -24.72 2.69 7.12
N LYS A 70 -23.42 2.38 7.11
CA LYS A 70 -22.56 2.54 8.30
C LYS A 70 -21.38 3.48 8.07
N ARG A 71 -20.82 3.49 6.87
CA ARG A 71 -19.60 4.24 6.52
C ARG A 71 -19.55 4.51 5.03
N SER A 72 -19.67 5.78 4.65
CA SER A 72 -19.55 6.23 3.26
C SER A 72 -18.12 6.27 2.71
N TYR A 73 -17.11 5.87 3.49
CA TYR A 73 -15.71 5.94 3.09
C TYR A 73 -14.97 4.62 3.32
N ALA A 74 -13.94 4.40 2.52
CA ALA A 74 -12.93 3.38 2.75
C ALA A 74 -11.59 4.02 3.11
N ALA A 75 -10.74 3.27 3.81
CA ALA A 75 -9.43 3.74 4.20
C ALA A 75 -8.36 2.66 4.00
N ILE A 76 -7.22 3.07 3.43
CA ILE A 76 -6.00 2.28 3.41
C ILE A 76 -5.18 2.67 4.64
N GLN A 77 -4.87 1.69 5.46
CA GLN A 77 -4.16 1.86 6.72
C GLN A 77 -2.91 1.01 6.73
N ASN A 78 -1.84 1.56 7.28
CA ASN A 78 -0.59 0.86 7.54
C ASN A 78 0.04 1.43 8.82
N ASN A 79 0.95 0.67 9.42
CA ASN A 79 1.75 1.19 10.51
C ASN A 79 2.81 2.16 9.96
N ARG A 80 2.45 3.44 9.82
CA ARG A 80 3.17 4.43 9.02
C ARG A 80 4.68 4.51 9.30
N LYS A 81 5.13 4.32 10.56
CA LYS A 81 6.55 4.53 10.94
C LYS A 81 7.14 3.57 11.99
N ARG A 82 6.32 2.74 12.66
CA ARG A 82 6.80 1.91 13.79
C ARG A 82 7.27 0.52 13.37
N ASP A 83 6.62 -0.10 12.38
CA ASP A 83 7.01 -1.42 11.89
C ASP A 83 7.99 -1.32 10.72
N ARG A 84 9.26 -1.05 11.05
CA ARG A 84 10.34 -1.19 10.08
C ARG A 84 10.65 -2.66 9.84
N PHE A 85 10.75 -3.03 8.57
CA PHE A 85 11.19 -4.37 8.21
C PHE A 85 12.63 -4.59 8.68
N THR A 86 12.97 -5.82 9.05
CA THR A 86 14.37 -6.17 9.27
C THR A 86 15.11 -6.06 7.95
N LEU A 87 16.38 -5.67 8.00
CA LEU A 87 17.14 -5.42 6.77
C LEU A 87 17.30 -6.69 5.92
N ALA A 88 17.16 -7.87 6.53
CA ALA A 88 17.13 -9.17 5.87
C ALA A 88 15.97 -9.36 4.88
N ARG A 89 14.90 -8.55 4.98
CA ARG A 89 13.77 -8.55 4.03
C ARG A 89 14.08 -7.80 2.73
N PHE A 90 15.23 -7.13 2.67
CA PHE A 90 15.67 -6.40 1.49
C PHE A 90 16.75 -7.17 0.72
N LYS A 91 17.32 -6.56 -0.33
CA LYS A 91 18.43 -7.18 -1.06
C LYS A 91 19.67 -7.17 -0.19
N VAL A 92 20.23 -8.35 0.05
CA VAL A 92 21.42 -8.59 0.86
C VAL A 92 22.39 -9.45 0.07
N GLU A 93 23.64 -9.02 0.02
CA GLU A 93 24.74 -9.81 -0.51
C GLU A 93 25.76 -10.06 0.59
N GLN A 94 26.01 -11.34 0.84
CA GLN A 94 27.01 -11.81 1.79
C GLN A 94 28.13 -12.49 1.01
N PRO A 95 29.18 -11.76 0.63
CA PRO A 95 30.32 -12.37 -0.05
C PRO A 95 31.06 -13.33 0.91
N SER A 96 31.74 -14.33 0.36
CA SER A 96 32.57 -15.27 1.14
C SER A 96 33.72 -14.58 1.88
N ARG A 97 34.18 -13.44 1.34
CA ARG A 97 35.18 -12.56 1.95
C ARG A 97 34.73 -11.11 1.83
N GLY A 98 34.89 -10.33 2.90
CA GLY A 98 34.57 -8.90 2.92
C GLY A 98 33.23 -8.57 3.61
N PRO A 99 32.82 -7.29 3.56
CA PRO A 99 31.63 -6.82 4.26
C PRO A 99 30.34 -7.26 3.56
N ILE A 100 29.26 -7.42 4.34
CA ILE A 100 27.90 -7.55 3.80
C ILE A 100 27.52 -6.27 3.06
N ARG A 101 26.82 -6.43 1.95
CA ARG A 101 26.24 -5.31 1.19
C ARG A 101 24.72 -5.40 1.21
N VAL A 102 24.06 -4.26 1.30
CA VAL A 102 22.60 -4.15 1.42
C VAL A 102 22.07 -3.08 0.48
N ALA A 103 20.93 -3.35 -0.14
CA ALA A 103 20.19 -2.38 -0.96
C ALA A 103 18.71 -2.45 -0.57
N GLN A 104 18.15 -1.29 -0.21
CA GLN A 104 16.73 -1.19 0.15
C GLN A 104 15.91 -0.64 -1.02
N ASN A 105 16.36 0.47 -1.58
CA ASN A 105 15.82 1.07 -2.80
C ASN A 105 16.67 0.63 -4.00
N ARG A 106 16.03 0.37 -5.13
CA ARG A 106 16.69 -0.03 -6.38
C ARG A 106 17.56 1.07 -6.98
N SER A 107 17.20 2.35 -6.79
CA SER A 107 17.98 3.49 -7.31
C SER A 107 19.32 3.69 -6.57
N GLY A 108 19.37 3.33 -5.28
CA GLY A 108 20.51 3.62 -4.41
C GLY A 108 21.67 2.61 -4.48
N GLY A 109 21.50 1.49 -5.19
CA GLY A 109 22.49 0.42 -5.31
C GLY A 109 22.83 -0.30 -3.99
N LEU A 110 23.77 -1.24 -4.08
CA LEU A 110 24.28 -1.99 -2.94
C LEU A 110 25.30 -1.16 -2.16
N LYS A 111 25.07 -1.02 -0.86
CA LYS A 111 25.95 -0.28 0.05
C LYS A 111 26.55 -1.22 1.08
N GLU A 112 27.85 -1.06 1.34
CA GLU A 112 28.53 -1.83 2.37
C GLU A 112 27.98 -1.51 3.76
N LEU A 113 27.63 -2.55 4.50
CA LEU A 113 27.26 -2.46 5.90
C LEU A 113 28.50 -2.72 6.76
N LYS A 114 29.24 -1.65 7.06
CA LYS A 114 30.44 -1.73 7.92
C LYS A 114 30.10 -2.37 9.27
N ARG A 115 30.85 -3.43 9.62
CA ARG A 115 30.67 -4.23 10.85
C ARG A 115 29.31 -4.94 10.95
N GLY A 116 28.65 -5.11 9.80
CA GLY A 116 27.47 -5.92 9.65
C GLY A 116 27.82 -7.40 9.55
N PHE A 117 26.97 -8.26 10.12
CA PHE A 117 27.08 -9.71 9.98
C PHE A 117 25.67 -10.34 9.96
N VAL A 118 25.56 -11.54 9.36
CA VAL A 118 24.33 -12.33 9.38
C VAL A 118 24.38 -13.30 10.55
N GLN A 119 23.29 -13.33 11.34
CA GLN A 119 23.10 -14.33 12.39
C GLN A 119 21.62 -14.70 12.45
N ASN A 120 21.32 -16.00 12.40
CA ASN A 120 19.94 -16.54 12.40
C ASN A 120 19.05 -15.92 11.31
N GLY A 121 19.61 -15.71 10.11
CA GLY A 121 18.89 -15.08 8.99
C GLY A 121 18.56 -13.60 9.18
N GLN A 122 19.05 -12.95 10.24
CA GLN A 122 18.90 -11.52 10.49
C GLN A 122 20.22 -10.79 10.33
N ILE A 123 20.12 -9.50 10.01
CA ILE A 123 21.29 -8.63 9.88
C ILE A 123 21.49 -7.87 11.17
N TRP A 124 22.69 -8.03 11.72
CA TRP A 124 23.14 -7.36 12.93
C TRP A 124 24.34 -6.48 12.61
N ARG A 125 24.58 -5.48 13.44
CA ARG A 125 25.76 -4.61 13.33
C ARG A 125 26.37 -4.40 14.70
N ARG A 126 27.69 -4.52 14.80
CA ARG A 126 28.42 -4.14 16.01
C ARG A 126 28.52 -2.62 16.10
N ARG A 127 28.27 -2.03 17.27
CA ARG A 127 28.45 -0.57 17.47
C ARG A 127 29.91 -0.15 17.38
N GLY A 128 30.81 -1.00 17.87
CA GLY A 128 32.25 -0.77 17.97
C GLY A 128 33.09 -1.80 17.21
N LYS A 129 34.38 -1.86 17.50
CA LYS A 129 35.26 -2.97 17.08
C LYS A 129 35.04 -4.21 17.94
N ALA A 130 34.67 -4.02 19.21
CA ALA A 130 34.32 -5.07 20.14
C ALA A 130 33.13 -5.91 19.65
N ALA A 131 33.06 -7.17 20.09
CA ALA A 131 32.00 -8.10 19.71
C ALA A 131 30.61 -7.60 20.12
N TYR A 132 30.51 -6.96 21.29
CA TYR A 132 29.29 -6.35 21.82
C TYR A 132 29.53 -4.86 22.10
N PRO A 133 28.46 -4.03 22.14
CA PRO A 133 27.06 -4.36 21.86
C PRO A 133 26.75 -4.48 20.36
N ILE A 134 25.67 -5.21 20.04
CA ILE A 134 25.15 -5.44 18.68
C ILE A 134 23.73 -4.91 18.55
N ASP A 135 23.40 -4.34 17.39
CA ASP A 135 22.07 -3.84 17.06
C ASP A 135 21.52 -4.53 15.82
N MET A 136 20.26 -4.98 15.88
CA MET A 136 19.55 -5.49 14.71
C MET A 136 19.30 -4.35 13.73
N GLN A 137 19.68 -4.55 12.48
CA GLN A 137 19.50 -3.54 11.45
C GLN A 137 18.08 -3.59 10.87
N ARG A 138 17.47 -2.42 10.77
CA ARG A 138 16.12 -2.20 10.27
C ARG A 138 16.18 -1.36 9.00
N GLY A 139 15.29 -1.66 8.07
CA GLY A 139 15.14 -0.89 6.84
C GLY A 139 13.92 0.03 6.86
N TYR A 140 13.36 0.29 5.67
CA TYR A 140 12.12 1.05 5.54
C TYR A 140 10.94 0.35 6.19
N SER A 141 9.97 1.16 6.63
CA SER A 141 8.60 0.72 6.91
C SER A 141 7.75 0.90 5.67
N ILE A 142 6.54 0.34 5.65
CA ILE A 142 5.59 0.56 4.54
C ILE A 142 5.32 2.06 4.33
N GLY A 143 5.05 2.80 5.40
CA GLY A 143 4.79 4.25 5.27
C GLY A 143 6.02 5.02 4.84
N GLY A 144 7.21 4.61 5.32
CA GLY A 144 8.47 5.16 4.82
C GLY A 144 8.68 4.96 3.32
N MET A 145 8.31 3.81 2.76
CA MET A 145 8.40 3.54 1.31
C MET A 145 7.40 4.35 0.50
N LEU A 146 6.17 4.51 1.03
CA LEU A 146 5.14 5.34 0.39
C LEU A 146 5.50 6.83 0.39
N GLU A 147 6.12 7.33 1.47
CA GLU A 147 6.51 8.75 1.62
C GLU A 147 7.76 9.10 0.81
N SER A 148 8.76 8.22 0.74
CA SER A 148 10.07 8.60 0.18
C SER A 148 10.11 8.78 -1.35
N GLU A 149 9.09 8.29 -2.04
CA GLU A 149 9.06 8.19 -3.51
C GLU A 149 7.79 8.79 -4.10
N ASP A 150 7.11 9.66 -3.33
CA ASP A 150 5.83 10.33 -3.67
C ASP A 150 4.72 9.39 -4.16
N ILE A 151 4.83 8.08 -3.89
CA ILE A 151 3.88 7.04 -4.30
C ILE A 151 2.45 7.37 -3.84
N PHE A 152 2.30 8.05 -2.70
CA PHE A 152 0.99 8.43 -2.20
C PHE A 152 0.23 9.39 -3.13
N ARG A 153 0.93 10.34 -3.77
CA ARG A 153 0.31 11.32 -4.67
C ARG A 153 -0.18 10.61 -5.94
N ASP A 154 0.70 9.82 -6.56
CA ASP A 154 0.38 9.05 -7.78
C ASP A 154 -0.83 8.12 -7.56
N LEU A 155 -0.91 7.50 -6.38
CA LEU A 155 -2.03 6.63 -6.01
C LEU A 155 -3.34 7.38 -5.80
N GLU A 156 -3.30 8.59 -5.24
CA GLU A 156 -4.50 9.39 -4.98
C GLU A 156 -5.10 9.89 -6.29
N GLU A 157 -4.27 10.39 -7.21
CA GLU A 157 -4.69 10.80 -8.56
C GLU A 157 -5.30 9.62 -9.33
N THR A 158 -4.59 8.48 -9.38
CA THR A 158 -5.08 7.27 -10.07
C THR A 158 -6.39 6.74 -9.45
N ALA A 159 -6.55 6.82 -8.13
CA ALA A 159 -7.75 6.36 -7.46
C ALA A 159 -8.97 7.24 -7.77
N LEU A 160 -8.77 8.55 -7.90
CA LEU A 160 -9.83 9.50 -8.25
C LEU A 160 -10.31 9.27 -9.68
N GLU A 161 -9.39 9.16 -10.64
CA GLU A 161 -9.70 8.88 -12.04
C GLU A 161 -10.50 7.58 -12.21
N LYS A 162 -10.11 6.53 -11.48
CA LYS A 162 -10.81 5.23 -11.54
C LYS A 162 -12.17 5.24 -10.89
N LEU A 163 -12.42 6.11 -9.92
CA LEU A 163 -13.68 6.10 -9.18
C LEU A 163 -14.85 6.48 -10.06
N ASP A 164 -14.68 7.46 -10.93
CA ASP A 164 -15.74 7.93 -11.82
C ASP A 164 -16.22 6.80 -12.74
N GLY A 165 -15.30 6.18 -13.49
CA GLY A 165 -15.65 5.02 -14.33
C GLY A 165 -16.15 3.80 -13.54
N GLN A 166 -15.69 3.62 -12.29
CA GLN A 166 -16.18 2.54 -11.45
C GLN A 166 -17.62 2.78 -10.97
N LEU A 167 -18.04 4.03 -10.79
CA LEU A 167 -19.41 4.34 -10.41
C LEU A 167 -20.39 3.91 -11.50
N ASP A 168 -20.12 4.25 -12.77
CA ASP A 168 -20.94 3.82 -13.91
C ASP A 168 -21.05 2.28 -13.97
N ILE A 169 -19.93 1.56 -13.83
CA ILE A 169 -19.90 0.09 -13.81
C ILE A 169 -20.77 -0.49 -12.68
N GLU A 170 -20.76 0.13 -11.50
CA GLU A 170 -21.55 -0.35 -10.37
C GLU A 170 -23.03 0.01 -10.48
N VAL A 171 -23.39 1.08 -11.21
CA VAL A 171 -24.79 1.38 -11.58
C VAL A 171 -25.33 0.28 -12.49
N ASP A 172 -24.61 -0.07 -13.55
CA ASP A 172 -25.02 -1.11 -14.51
C ASP A 172 -25.24 -2.45 -13.79
N LYS A 173 -24.25 -2.89 -12.99
CA LYS A 173 -24.36 -4.11 -12.18
C LYS A 173 -25.52 -4.10 -11.20
N PHE A 174 -25.87 -2.93 -10.66
CA PHE A 174 -26.95 -2.80 -9.70
C PHE A 174 -28.31 -3.00 -10.38
N PHE A 175 -28.50 -2.45 -11.58
CA PHE A 175 -29.71 -2.68 -12.37
C PHE A 175 -29.82 -4.12 -12.88
N ASP A 176 -28.72 -4.72 -13.36
CA ASP A 176 -28.70 -6.12 -13.80
C ASP A 176 -29.15 -7.08 -12.68
N LYS A 177 -28.71 -6.84 -11.44
CA LYS A 177 -29.10 -7.64 -10.26
C LYS A 177 -30.54 -7.49 -9.81
N LYS A 178 -31.22 -6.40 -10.17
CA LYS A 178 -32.63 -6.15 -9.80
C LYS A 178 -33.60 -6.60 -10.90
N GLY A 179 -33.10 -6.92 -12.09
CA GLY A 179 -33.87 -7.48 -13.20
C GLY A 179 -34.05 -9.00 -13.16
N GLU A 180 -33.30 -9.70 -12.30
CA GLU A 180 -33.48 -11.12 -11.93
C GLU A 180 -34.39 -11.27 -10.69
#